data_AF-A0A5F0K7I5-F1
#
_entry.id   AF-A0A5F0K7I5-F1
#
_cell.length_a   1.000
_cell.length_b   1.000
_cell.length_c   1.000
_cell.angle_alpha   90.00
_cell.angle_beta   90.00
_cell.angle_gamma   90.00
#
_symmetry.space_group_name_H-M   'P 1'
#
loop_
_entity.id
_entity.type
_entity.pdbx_description
1 polymer ?
#
loop_
_entity_poly.entity_id
_entity_poly.type
_entity_poly.pdbx_seq_one_letter_code
_entity_poly.pdbx_strand_id
1 'polypeptide(L)'
;MYAQSELIAEHPRQFGRDKTQFAPWHYLDLLEHKPGALRHGAPFKEWVLPPALSRLQQQLLSRKGGDRDMVKLLLAARQDGLDLLEQACQQVLQLGGSSAELVLNHLQRLRRPLDVPQVHAQVVPLAQPPQANCQRYDSLLPGGQHVSR
;
A
#
# COMPACT_ATOMS: atom_id res chain seq x y z
N MET A 1 1.79 30.75 -16.22
CA MET A 1 2.92 31.33 -15.49
C MET A 1 4.17 30.96 -16.27
N TYR A 2 5.05 31.91 -16.53
CA TYR A 2 6.31 31.70 -17.25
C TYR A 2 7.46 32.15 -16.36
N ALA A 3 8.54 31.39 -16.28
CA ALA A 3 9.83 31.80 -15.72
C ALA A 3 10.88 31.55 -16.79
N GLN A 4 11.72 32.56 -17.06
CA GLN A 4 12.81 32.46 -18.04
C GLN A 4 12.37 31.88 -19.40
N SER A 5 11.21 32.34 -19.88
CA SER A 5 10.63 31.95 -21.17
C SER A 5 10.12 30.50 -21.27
N GLU A 6 10.08 29.77 -20.15
CA GLU A 6 9.52 28.42 -20.07
C GLU A 6 8.14 28.44 -19.41
N LEU A 7 7.16 27.77 -20.02
CA LEU A 7 5.78 27.67 -19.50
C LEU A 7 5.76 26.72 -18.30
N ILE A 8 5.91 27.26 -17.10
CA ILE A 8 5.96 26.48 -15.85
C ILE A 8 4.57 26.05 -15.34
N ALA A 9 3.50 26.73 -15.76
CA ALA A 9 2.14 26.33 -15.41
C ALA A 9 1.11 26.97 -16.35
N GLU A 10 0.25 26.15 -16.95
CA GLU A 10 -0.96 26.62 -17.62
C GLU A 10 -2.16 26.29 -16.74
N HIS A 11 -2.98 27.28 -16.42
CA HIS A 11 -4.25 27.07 -15.73
C HIS A 11 -5.38 27.54 -16.64
N PRO A 12 -6.36 26.68 -16.96
CA PRO A 12 -7.49 27.07 -17.78
C PRO A 12 -8.26 28.18 -17.06
N ARG A 13 -8.32 29.37 -17.67
CA ARG A 13 -9.09 30.49 -17.14
C ARG A 13 -10.56 30.27 -17.47
N GLN A 14 -11.41 30.17 -16.46
CA GLN A 14 -12.86 30.16 -16.65
C GLN A 14 -13.47 31.47 -16.12
N PHE A 15 -14.21 32.14 -16.99
CA PHE A 15 -15.00 33.32 -16.63
C PHE A 15 -16.44 32.89 -16.28
N GLY A 16 -16.96 33.39 -15.14
CA GLY A 16 -18.31 33.12 -14.64
C GLY A 16 -18.37 33.06 -13.12
N ARG A 17 -19.54 33.33 -12.52
CA ARG A 17 -19.81 33.06 -11.10
C ARG A 17 -19.89 31.54 -10.87
N ASP A 18 -19.41 31.08 -9.70
CA ASP A 18 -19.44 29.68 -9.22
C ASP A 18 -18.63 28.64 -10.01
N LYS A 19 -17.67 29.07 -10.84
CA LYS A 19 -16.75 28.15 -11.55
C LYS A 19 -15.42 28.02 -10.81
N THR A 20 -15.38 27.21 -9.76
CA THR A 20 -14.11 26.87 -9.07
C THR A 20 -13.62 25.51 -9.53
N GLN A 21 -12.51 25.46 -10.27
CA GLN A 21 -11.82 24.20 -10.56
C GLN A 21 -10.80 23.92 -9.46
N PHE A 22 -10.86 22.71 -8.92
CA PHE A 22 -9.86 22.21 -7.99
C PHE A 22 -8.99 21.17 -8.70
N ALA A 23 -7.67 21.29 -8.56
CA ALA A 23 -6.73 20.23 -8.91
C ALA A 23 -6.40 19.44 -7.63
N PRO A 24 -6.98 18.24 -7.40
CA PRO A 24 -6.89 17.55 -6.11
C PRO A 24 -5.45 17.22 -5.69
N TRP A 25 -4.59 16.95 -6.67
CA TRP A 25 -3.16 16.68 -6.49
C TRP A 25 -2.38 17.82 -5.83
N HIS A 26 -2.83 19.07 -6.02
CA HIS A 26 -2.20 20.25 -5.41
C HIS A 26 -2.45 20.33 -3.90
N TYR A 27 -3.52 19.69 -3.41
CA TYR A 27 -3.90 19.70 -2.01
C TYR A 27 -3.35 18.51 -1.22
N LEU A 28 -2.50 17.69 -1.83
CA LEU A 28 -2.07 16.44 -1.22
C LEU A 28 -1.03 16.64 -0.11
N ASP A 29 -0.27 17.72 -0.13
CA ASP A 29 0.61 18.13 1.00
C ASP A 29 -0.22 18.52 2.22
N LEU A 30 -1.38 19.16 2.02
CA LEU A 30 -2.32 19.47 3.09
C LEU A 30 -2.86 18.19 3.73
N LEU A 31 -3.06 17.13 2.94
CA LEU A 31 -3.58 15.86 3.43
C LEU A 31 -2.61 15.13 4.37
N GLU A 32 -1.30 15.34 4.22
CA GLU A 32 -0.29 14.80 5.16
C GLU A 32 -0.52 15.31 6.58
N HIS A 33 -0.84 16.59 6.71
CA HIS A 33 -1.11 17.23 8.00
C HIS A 33 -2.57 17.12 8.44
N LYS A 34 -3.51 17.01 7.49
CA LYS A 34 -4.95 16.99 7.75
C LYS A 34 -5.66 15.89 6.91
N PRO A 35 -5.45 14.60 7.25
CA PRO A 35 -5.98 13.48 6.47
C PRO A 35 -7.51 13.46 6.43
N GLY A 36 -8.18 13.91 7.51
CA GLY A 36 -9.63 14.02 7.56
C GLY A 36 -10.26 14.95 6.52
N ALA A 37 -9.48 15.83 5.89
CA ALA A 37 -9.96 16.67 4.80
C ALA A 37 -10.39 15.85 3.56
N LEU A 38 -9.91 14.61 3.39
CA LEU A 38 -10.35 13.72 2.30
C LEU A 38 -11.86 13.47 2.30
N ARG A 39 -12.52 13.51 3.47
CA ARG A 39 -13.96 13.19 3.59
C ARG A 39 -14.88 14.31 3.14
N HIS A 40 -14.45 15.55 3.33
CA HIS A 40 -15.33 16.71 3.22
C HIS A 40 -14.72 17.88 2.43
N GLY A 41 -13.44 17.81 2.06
CA GLY A 41 -12.76 18.84 1.31
C GLY A 41 -13.39 19.00 -0.07
N ALA A 42 -13.76 20.23 -0.41
CA ALA A 42 -14.31 20.57 -1.73
C ALA A 42 -13.45 20.04 -2.90
N PRO A 43 -12.09 20.07 -2.83
CA PRO A 43 -11.24 19.50 -3.89
C PRO A 43 -11.43 18.00 -4.12
N PHE A 44 -11.86 17.24 -3.11
CA PHE A 44 -11.84 15.78 -3.14
C PHE A 44 -13.22 15.15 -3.41
N LYS A 45 -14.31 15.95 -3.37
CA LYS A 45 -15.68 15.45 -3.53
C LYS A 45 -15.94 14.85 -4.91
N GLU A 46 -15.41 15.46 -5.96
CA GLU A 46 -15.59 15.06 -7.35
C GLU A 46 -14.29 14.52 -7.95
N TRP A 47 -13.38 14.02 -7.10
CA TRP A 47 -12.13 13.48 -7.57
C TRP A 47 -12.34 12.14 -8.28
N VAL A 48 -12.24 12.16 -9.60
CA VAL A 48 -12.31 10.96 -10.43
C VAL A 48 -11.02 10.15 -10.23
N LEU A 49 -11.15 9.03 -9.51
CA LEU A 49 -10.08 8.05 -9.32
C LEU A 49 -10.34 6.81 -10.19
N PRO A 50 -9.28 6.09 -10.57
CA PRO A 50 -9.41 4.78 -11.21
C PRO A 50 -10.32 3.81 -10.41
N PRO A 51 -11.02 2.88 -11.07
CA PRO A 51 -12.11 2.12 -10.44
C PRO A 51 -11.70 1.30 -9.21
N ALA A 52 -10.57 0.60 -9.22
CA ALA A 52 -10.14 -0.20 -8.08
C ALA A 52 -9.68 0.69 -6.92
N LEU A 53 -8.97 1.78 -7.21
CA LEU A 53 -8.60 2.77 -6.21
C LEU A 53 -9.82 3.43 -5.58
N SER A 54 -10.85 3.75 -6.35
CA SER A 54 -12.12 4.30 -5.83
C SER A 54 -12.85 3.31 -4.91
N ARG A 55 -12.93 2.03 -5.29
CA ARG A 55 -13.51 0.98 -4.42
C ARG A 55 -12.72 0.83 -3.12
N LEU A 56 -11.40 0.82 -3.21
CA LEU A 56 -10.52 0.70 -2.04
C LEU A 56 -10.62 1.94 -1.15
N GLN A 57 -10.74 3.14 -1.73
CA GLN A 57 -11.01 4.38 -0.99
C GLN A 57 -12.31 4.28 -0.18
N GLN A 58 -13.40 3.79 -0.77
CA GLN A 58 -14.66 3.62 -0.05
C GLN A 58 -14.51 2.66 1.15
N GLN A 59 -13.81 1.55 0.95
CA GLN A 59 -13.54 0.58 2.01
C GLN A 59 -12.66 1.18 3.13
N LEU A 60 -11.58 1.88 2.80
CA LEU A 60 -10.71 2.54 3.78
C LEU A 60 -11.46 3.63 4.54
N LEU A 61 -12.17 4.51 3.85
CA LEU A 61 -12.88 5.62 4.48
C LEU A 61 -14.05 5.16 5.36
N SER A 62 -14.56 3.94 5.21
CA SER A 62 -15.54 3.38 6.16
C SER A 62 -14.95 3.10 7.55
N ARG A 63 -13.62 2.98 7.66
CA ARG A 63 -12.91 2.60 8.89
C ARG A 63 -12.34 3.82 9.61
N LYS A 64 -12.16 3.69 10.93
CA LYS A 64 -11.45 4.69 11.74
C LYS A 64 -9.97 4.70 11.35
N GLY A 65 -9.45 5.87 10.95
CA GLY A 65 -8.06 6.03 10.54
C GLY A 65 -7.75 5.71 9.07
N GLY A 66 -8.74 5.23 8.30
CA GLY A 66 -8.53 4.90 6.88
C GLY A 66 -8.34 6.13 5.98
N ASP A 67 -8.59 7.34 6.50
CA ASP A 67 -8.16 8.58 5.88
C ASP A 67 -6.63 8.65 5.77
N ARG A 68 -5.91 8.29 6.84
CA ARG A 68 -4.43 8.25 6.80
C ARG A 68 -3.92 7.20 5.82
N ASP A 69 -4.54 6.03 5.83
CA ASP A 69 -4.20 4.94 4.90
C ASP A 69 -4.42 5.38 3.44
N MET A 70 -5.54 6.05 3.16
CA MET A 70 -5.79 6.59 1.82
C MET A 70 -4.78 7.66 1.43
N VAL A 71 -4.40 8.57 2.35
CA VAL A 71 -3.35 9.57 2.10
C VAL A 71 -2.02 8.90 1.74
N LYS A 72 -1.61 7.85 2.45
CA LYS A 72 -0.39 7.09 2.12
C LYS A 72 -0.43 6.54 0.68
N LEU A 73 -1.57 6.00 0.25
CA LEU A 73 -1.71 5.47 -1.11
C LEU A 73 -1.65 6.59 -2.16
N LEU A 74 -2.29 7.72 -1.90
CA LEU A 74 -2.26 8.87 -2.81
C LEU A 74 -0.84 9.48 -2.92
N LEU A 75 -0.08 9.53 -1.82
CA LEU A 75 1.34 9.90 -1.83
C LEU A 75 2.17 8.94 -2.67
N ALA A 76 1.89 7.64 -2.58
CA ALA A 76 2.57 6.65 -3.42
C ALA A 76 2.23 6.84 -4.91
N ALA A 77 0.96 7.09 -5.25
CA ALA A 77 0.56 7.42 -6.63
C ALA A 77 1.21 8.70 -7.17
N ARG A 78 1.52 9.69 -6.33
CA ARG A 78 2.28 10.87 -6.76
C ARG A 78 3.69 10.48 -7.27
N GLN A 79 4.29 9.44 -6.69
CA GLN A 79 5.63 8.97 -7.07
C GLN A 79 5.60 8.01 -8.27
N ASP A 80 4.62 7.10 -8.32
CA ASP A 80 4.58 6.00 -9.31
C ASP A 80 3.65 6.19 -10.49
N GLY A 81 2.76 7.18 -10.38
CA GLY A 81 1.60 7.30 -11.24
C GLY A 81 0.42 6.46 -10.74
N LEU A 82 -0.76 6.86 -11.21
CA LEU A 82 -2.02 6.22 -10.87
C LEU A 82 -2.17 4.82 -11.47
N ASP A 83 -1.59 4.56 -12.64
CA ASP A 83 -1.78 3.29 -13.36
C ASP A 83 -1.17 2.12 -12.60
N LEU A 84 0.04 2.30 -12.05
CA LEU A 84 0.76 1.26 -11.30
C LEU A 84 0.09 1.01 -9.94
N LEU A 85 -0.43 2.07 -9.29
CA LEU A 85 -1.23 1.94 -8.07
C LEU A 85 -2.57 1.24 -8.34
N GLU A 86 -3.25 1.57 -9.42
CA GLU A 86 -4.50 0.92 -9.80
C GLU A 86 -4.31 -0.58 -10.01
N GLN A 87 -3.23 -1.00 -10.68
CA GLN A 87 -2.88 -2.42 -10.82
C GLN A 87 -2.66 -3.09 -9.45
N ALA A 88 -1.93 -2.45 -8.53
CA ALA A 88 -1.73 -2.97 -7.18
C ALA A 88 -3.06 -3.07 -6.41
N CYS A 89 -3.94 -2.06 -6.52
CA CYS A 89 -5.27 -2.10 -5.91
C CYS A 89 -6.12 -3.23 -6.48
N GLN A 90 -6.10 -3.47 -7.79
CA GLN A 90 -6.82 -4.58 -8.43
C GLN A 90 -6.36 -5.93 -7.88
N GLN A 91 -5.06 -6.17 -7.76
CA GLN A 91 -4.51 -7.40 -7.19
C GLN A 91 -4.95 -7.60 -5.74
N VAL A 92 -4.89 -6.56 -4.92
CA VAL A 92 -5.30 -6.64 -3.51
C VAL A 92 -6.80 -6.92 -3.37
N LEU A 93 -7.64 -6.25 -4.16
CA LEU A 93 -9.09 -6.48 -4.15
C LEU A 93 -9.45 -7.89 -4.63
N GLN A 94 -8.74 -8.45 -5.62
CA GLN A 94 -8.93 -9.83 -6.07
C GLN A 94 -8.64 -10.85 -4.97
N LEU A 95 -7.69 -10.55 -4.09
CA LEU A 95 -7.37 -11.36 -2.92
C LEU A 95 -8.30 -11.11 -1.72
N GLY A 96 -9.33 -10.26 -1.87
CA GLY A 96 -10.23 -9.86 -0.79
C GLY A 96 -9.59 -8.92 0.26
N GLY A 97 -8.40 -8.41 -0.03
CA GLY A 97 -7.68 -7.48 0.82
C GLY A 97 -8.17 -6.04 0.68
N SER A 98 -7.95 -5.23 1.70
CA SER A 98 -8.34 -3.81 1.74
C SER A 98 -7.42 -2.97 2.65
N SER A 99 -6.20 -3.46 2.87
CA SER A 99 -5.19 -2.79 3.70
C SER A 99 -4.26 -1.97 2.81
N ALA A 100 -3.94 -0.73 3.22
CA ALA A 100 -2.97 0.09 2.52
C ALA A 100 -1.57 -0.57 2.47
N GLU A 101 -1.16 -1.27 3.52
CA GLU A 101 0.14 -1.94 3.57
C GLU A 101 0.24 -3.08 2.54
N LEU A 102 -0.86 -3.79 2.27
CA LEU A 102 -0.90 -4.81 1.21
C LEU A 102 -0.77 -4.16 -0.17
N VAL A 103 -1.46 -3.05 -0.41
CA VAL A 103 -1.37 -2.31 -1.67
C VAL A 103 0.05 -1.79 -1.89
N LEU A 104 0.66 -1.18 -0.86
CA LEU A 104 2.04 -0.70 -0.93
C LEU A 104 3.03 -1.85 -1.18
N ASN A 105 2.81 -3.02 -0.59
CA ASN A 105 3.65 -4.19 -0.87
C ASN A 105 3.55 -4.64 -2.33
N HIS A 106 2.33 -4.74 -2.86
CA HIS A 106 2.10 -5.09 -4.28
C HIS A 106 2.70 -4.03 -5.22
N LEU A 107 2.50 -2.75 -4.92
CA LEU A 107 3.08 -1.62 -5.65
C LEU A 107 4.61 -1.73 -5.70
N GLN A 108 5.27 -2.03 -4.58
CA GLN A 108 6.72 -2.25 -4.53
C GLN A 108 7.17 -3.42 -5.40
N ARG A 109 6.42 -4.53 -5.41
CA ARG A 109 6.72 -5.69 -6.27
C ARG A 109 6.56 -5.37 -7.75
N LEU A 110 5.60 -4.52 -8.11
CA LEU A 110 5.40 -4.05 -9.48
C LEU A 110 6.53 -3.10 -9.93
N ARG A 111 6.96 -2.18 -9.05
CA ARG A 111 8.11 -1.28 -9.30
C ARG A 111 9.39 -2.05 -9.58
N ARG A 112 9.64 -3.09 -8.78
CA ARG A 112 10.85 -3.89 -8.85
C ARG A 112 10.44 -5.36 -8.79
N PRO A 113 10.20 -6.01 -9.95
CA PRO A 113 9.92 -7.44 -9.96
C PRO A 113 11.07 -8.13 -9.23
N LEU A 114 10.72 -8.76 -8.10
CA LEU A 114 11.67 -9.55 -7.35
C LEU A 114 12.03 -10.72 -8.25
N ASP A 115 13.31 -10.82 -8.59
CA ASP A 115 13.85 -12.04 -9.16
C ASP A 115 13.84 -13.06 -8.02
N VAL A 116 12.73 -13.79 -7.90
CA VAL A 116 12.60 -14.84 -6.90
C VAL A 116 13.60 -15.91 -7.33
N PRO A 117 14.71 -16.10 -6.60
CA PRO A 117 15.69 -17.08 -7.02
C PRO A 117 14.97 -18.42 -7.12
N GLN A 118 15.02 -19.04 -8.29
CA GLN A 118 14.58 -20.41 -8.46
C GLN A 118 15.52 -21.27 -7.60
N VAL A 119 15.08 -21.56 -6.37
CA VAL A 119 15.82 -22.48 -5.51
C VAL A 119 15.62 -23.86 -6.10
N HIS A 120 16.57 -24.28 -6.91
CA HIS A 120 16.71 -25.67 -7.30
C HIS A 120 17.20 -26.44 -6.08
N ALA A 121 16.28 -26.75 -5.16
CA ALA A 121 16.55 -27.67 -4.08
C ALA A 121 16.79 -29.04 -4.70
N GLN A 122 18.05 -29.47 -4.75
CA GLN A 122 18.33 -30.89 -4.92
C GLN A 122 17.70 -31.58 -3.72
N VAL A 123 16.67 -32.39 -3.96
CA VAL A 123 16.08 -33.24 -2.93
C VAL A 123 17.12 -34.31 -2.61
N VAL A 124 18.05 -33.98 -1.73
CA VAL A 124 19.02 -34.94 -1.20
C VAL A 124 18.22 -35.86 -0.27
N PRO A 125 18.10 -37.15 -0.57
CA PRO A 125 17.44 -38.07 0.35
C PRO A 125 18.21 -38.05 1.68
N LEU A 126 17.51 -37.68 2.75
CA LEU A 126 18.08 -37.69 4.08
C LEU A 126 18.42 -39.14 4.43
N ALA A 127 19.69 -39.43 4.75
CA ALA A 127 20.10 -40.75 5.21
C ALA A 127 19.34 -41.20 6.46
N GLN A 128 18.87 -40.24 7.26
CA GLN A 128 17.98 -40.46 8.39
C GLN A 128 16.86 -39.41 8.35
N PRO A 129 15.61 -39.79 8.04
CA PRO A 129 14.49 -38.85 8.07
C PRO A 129 14.23 -38.41 9.52
N PRO A 130 13.81 -37.15 9.75
CA PRO A 130 13.43 -36.70 11.07
C PRO A 130 12.25 -37.52 11.57
N GLN A 131 12.46 -38.26 12.66
CA GLN A 131 11.37 -38.94 13.35
C GLN A 131 10.73 -37.95 14.32
N ALA A 132 9.42 -37.76 14.19
CA ALA A 132 8.62 -36.99 15.15
C ALA A 132 8.45 -37.81 16.45
N ASN A 133 9.52 -37.91 17.24
CA ASN A 133 9.52 -38.66 18.49
C ASN A 133 9.57 -37.71 19.69
N CYS A 134 8.39 -37.41 20.24
CA CYS A 134 8.23 -36.56 21.42
C CYS A 134 8.83 -37.17 22.69
N GLN A 135 9.04 -38.50 22.76
CA GLN A 135 9.61 -39.17 23.95
C GLN A 135 11.06 -38.73 24.24
N ARG A 136 11.79 -38.23 23.22
CA ARG A 136 13.11 -37.61 23.41
C ARG A 136 13.04 -36.41 24.35
N TYR A 137 11.97 -35.61 24.25
CA TYR A 137 11.76 -34.47 25.15
C TYR A 137 11.39 -34.95 26.57
N ASP A 138 10.52 -35.97 26.67
CA ASP A 138 10.09 -36.53 27.96
C ASP A 138 11.27 -37.08 28.77
N SER A 139 12.32 -37.59 28.10
CA SER A 139 13.54 -38.06 28.75
C SER A 139 14.39 -36.96 29.41
N LEU A 140 14.13 -35.68 29.11
CA LEU A 140 14.79 -34.52 29.71
C LEU A 140 14.02 -33.94 30.91
N LEU A 141 12.76 -34.33 31.08
CA LEU A 141 11.92 -33.91 32.22
C LEU A 141 12.47 -34.32 33.60
N PRO A 142 13.21 -35.43 33.79
CA PRO A 142 13.76 -35.80 35.10
C PRO A 142 14.86 -34.86 35.61
N GLY A 143 15.35 -33.94 34.77
CA GLY A 143 16.50 -33.07 35.09
C GLY A 143 17.82 -33.83 34.99
N GLY A 144 18.75 -33.33 34.17
CA GLY A 144 20.10 -33.91 34.09
C GLY A 144 20.88 -33.72 35.39
N GLN A 145 21.88 -34.58 35.63
CA GLN A 145 22.78 -34.59 36.80
C GLN A 145 23.56 -33.27 37.07
N HIS A 146 23.35 -32.23 36.26
CA HIS A 146 24.00 -30.92 36.36
C HIS A 146 23.16 -29.83 37.04
N VAL A 147 21.97 -30.14 37.57
CA VAL A 147 21.23 -29.19 38.42
C VAL A 147 21.65 -29.40 39.87
N SER A 148 22.84 -28.89 40.23
CA SER A 148 23.26 -28.73 41.62
C SER A 148 22.41 -27.63 42.26
N ARG A 149 21.82 -27.93 43.41
CA ARG A 149 21.01 -27.03 44.22
C ARG A 149 21.87 -26.12 45.09
#